data_AF-A0A351A593-F1
#
_entry.id   AF-A0A351A593-F1
#
_cell.length_a   1.000
_cell.length_b   1.000
_cell.length_c   1.000
_cell.angle_alpha   90.00
_cell.angle_beta   90.00
_cell.angle_gamma   90.00
#
_symmetry.space_group_name_H-M   'P 1'
#
loop_
_entity.id
_entity.type
_entity.pdbx_description
1 polymer ?
#
loop_
_entity_poly.entity_id
_entity_poly.type
_entity_poly.pdbx_seq_one_letter_code
_entity_poly.pdbx_strand_id
1 'polypeptide(L)' 'MSSITLALSKGRIFEETLPLLAAAGIVPTDNPESSRKLIIGTNRPDVR' A
#
# COMPACT_ATOMS: atom_id res chain seq x y z
N MET A 1 -2.47 13.65 -14.96
CA MET A 1 -3.00 12.97 -13.76
C MET A 1 -1.81 12.58 -12.90
N SER A 2 -1.67 13.18 -11.71
CA SER A 2 -0.55 12.93 -10.79
C SER A 2 -0.85 11.71 -9.93
N SER A 3 -0.18 10.59 -10.17
CA SER A 3 -0.23 9.42 -9.29
C SER A 3 0.72 9.59 -8.11
N ILE A 4 0.28 9.22 -6.91
CA ILE A 4 1.11 9.18 -5.71
C ILE A 4 1.69 7.77 -5.56
N THR A 5 3.00 7.67 -5.39
CA THR A 5 3.69 6.41 -5.12
C THR A 5 4.15 6.40 -3.66
N LEU A 6 3.67 5.46 -2.84
CA LEU A 6 4.10 5.26 -1.46
C LEU A 6 5.15 4.15 -1.37
N ALA A 7 6.39 4.54 -1.12
CA ALA A 7 7.46 3.58 -0.84
C ALA A 7 7.43 3.18 0.64
N LEU A 8 6.98 1.95 0.92
CA LEU A 8 6.97 1.37 2.27
C LEU A 8 7.89 0.16 2.36
N SER A 9 8.53 -0.01 3.51
CA SER A 9 9.29 -1.23 3.81
C SER A 9 8.35 -2.36 4.24
N LYS A 10 8.68 -3.59 3.84
CA LYS A 10 7.98 -4.80 4.28
C LYS A 10 8.13 -5.05 5.80
N GLY A 11 7.32 -5.94 6.34
CA GLY A 11 7.30 -6.30 7.75
C GLY A 11 6.56 -5.26 8.60
N ARG A 12 7.15 -4.93 9.76
CA ARG A 12 6.48 -4.17 10.82
C ARG A 12 6.00 -2.79 10.38
N ILE A 13 6.77 -2.07 9.56
CA ILE A 13 6.40 -0.72 9.08
C ILE A 13 5.13 -0.78 8.23
N PHE A 14 4.98 -1.78 7.36
CA PHE A 14 3.77 -1.96 6.56
C PHE A 14 2.56 -2.27 7.43
N GLU A 15 2.68 -3.22 8.36
CA GLU A 15 1.59 -3.61 9.26
C GLU A 15 1.13 -2.45 10.16
N GLU A 16 2.06 -1.64 10.67
CA GLU A 16 1.73 -0.48 11.51
C GLU A 16 1.16 0.70 10.70
N THR A 17 1.47 0.79 9.40
CA THR A 17 0.93 1.85 8.52
C THR A 17 -0.39 1.49 7.89
N LEU A 18 -0.76 0.20 7.81
CA LEU A 18 -2.05 -0.25 7.28
C LEU A 18 -3.26 0.45 7.93
N PRO A 19 -3.37 0.58 9.27
CA PRO A 19 -4.46 1.32 9.90
C PRO A 19 -4.52 2.80 9.50
N LEU A 20 -3.35 3.43 9.30
CA LEU A 20 -3.26 4.83 8.87
C LEU A 20 -3.70 5.00 7.41
N LEU A 21 -3.27 4.10 6.54
CA LEU A 21 -3.71 4.06 5.14
C LEU A 21 -5.21 3.80 5.03
N ALA A 22 -5.73 2.88 5.83
CA ALA A 22 -7.15 2.57 5.88
C ALA A 22 -7.99 3.77 6.37
N ALA A 23 -7.50 4.54 7.35
CA ALA A 23 -8.13 5.78 7.79
C ALA A 23 -8.19 6.84 6.67
N ALA A 24 -7.22 6.84 5.75
CA ALA A 24 -7.22 7.65 4.54
C ALA A 24 -8.04 7.02 3.37
N GLY A 25 -8.67 5.87 3.58
CA GLY A 25 -9.43 5.15 2.57
C GLY A 25 -8.56 4.43 1.53
N ILE A 26 -7.28 4.20 1.81
CA ILE A 26 -6.32 3.50 0.96
C ILE A 26 -6.14 2.08 1.49
N VAL A 27 -6.44 1.09 0.65
CA VAL A 27 -6.30 -0.33 1.00
C VAL A 27 -5.50 -1.05 -0.09
N PRO A 28 -4.37 -1.68 0.23
CA PRO A 28 -3.61 -2.51 -0.71
C PRO A 28 -4.47 -3.66 -1.24
N THR A 29 -4.38 -3.93 -2.54
CA THR A 29 -5.12 -5.03 -3.19
C THR A 29 -4.53 -6.41 -2.92
N ASP A 30 -3.26 -6.47 -2.53
CA ASP A 30 -2.51 -7.68 -2.22
C ASP A 30 -1.71 -7.47 -0.93
N ASN A 31 -1.42 -8.56 -0.21
CA ASN A 31 -0.53 -8.52 0.94
C ASN A 31 0.95 -8.66 0.49
N PRO A 32 1.81 -7.63 0.69
CA PRO A 32 3.24 -7.68 0.36
C PRO A 32 4.04 -8.74 1.11
N GLU A 33 3.60 -9.22 2.27
CA GLU A 33 4.26 -10.30 3.00
C GLU A 33 4.12 -11.64 2.26
N SER A 34 2.96 -11.87 1.64
CA SER A 34 2.70 -13.08 0.86
C SER A 34 3.13 -12.98 -0.60
N SER A 35 3.38 -11.75 -1.08
CA SER A 35 3.59 -11.46 -2.50
C SER A 35 5.04 -11.11 -2.83
N ARG A 36 5.54 -11.65 -3.94
CA ARG A 36 6.84 -11.27 -4.54
C ARG A 36 6.74 -10.04 -5.44
N LYS A 37 5.56 -9.42 -5.57
CA LYS A 37 5.38 -8.18 -6.33
C LYS A 37 6.14 -7.04 -5.65
N LEU A 38 6.85 -6.25 -6.46
CA LEU A 38 7.57 -5.05 -6.00
C LEU A 38 6.67 -3.80 -5.97
N ILE A 39 5.59 -3.81 -6.75
CA ILE A 39 4.59 -2.74 -6.82
C ILE A 39 3.23 -3.39 -6.55
N ILE A 40 2.49 -2.83 -5.60
CA ILE A 40 1.16 -3.32 -5.21
C ILE A 40 0.14 -2.22 -5.50
N GLY A 41 -0.91 -2.57 -6.24
CA GLY A 41 -2.01 -1.64 -6.48
C GLY A 41 -2.83 -1.43 -5.21
N THR A 42 -3.47 -0.28 -5.08
CA THR A 42 -4.46 -0.05 -4.02
C THR A 42 -5.88 -0.03 -4.62
N ASN A 43 -6.89 0.05 -3.77
CA ASN A 43 -8.28 0.32 -4.17
C ASN A 43 -8.45 1.68 -4.90
N ARG A 44 -7.42 2.54 -4.88
CA ARG A 44 -7.41 3.86 -5.49
C ARG A 44 -6.49 3.90 -6.71
N PRO A 45 -6.98 4.26 -7.91
CA PRO A 45 -6.16 4.26 -9.13
C PRO A 45 -5.08 5.35 -9.14
N ASP A 46 -5.25 6.39 -8.32
CA ASP A 46 -4.32 7.50 -8.12
C ASP A 46 -3.18 7.16 -7.14
N VAL A 47 -3.22 6.03 -6.43
CA VAL A 47 -2.28 5.68 -5.36
C VAL A 47 -1.68 4.28 -5.55
N ARG A 48 -0.35 4.16 -5.54
CA ARG A 48 0.38 2.91 -5.70
C ARG A 48 1.60 2.80 -4.80
#